data_AF-A0A268EWZ8-F1
#
_entry.id   AF-A0A268EWZ8-F1
#
_cell.length_a   1.000
_cell.length_b   1.000
_cell.length_c   1.000
_cell.angle_alpha   90.00
_cell.angle_beta   90.00
_cell.angle_gamma   90.00
#
_symmetry.space_group_name_H-M   'P 1'
#
loop_
_entity.id
_entity.type
_entity.pdbx_description
1 polymer ?
#
loop_
_entity_poly.entity_id
_entity_poly.type
_entity_poly.pdbx_seq_one_letter_code
_entity_poly.pdbx_strand_id
1 'polypeptide(L)'
;MSYRPKIANVTKAGSNDKEGLYEFIVSLADGTQCRVFYNRFPDWEMTALTRLGKVPCPVCHKDFICKCMEKFQDDFDRQLKEQEWLSKVAE
;
A
#
# COMPACT_ATOMS: atom_id res chain seq x y z
N MET A 1 8.38 -17.52 11.43
CA MET A 1 7.45 -17.44 10.27
C MET A 1 7.70 -16.11 9.58
N SER A 2 7.95 -16.10 8.27
CA SER A 2 8.10 -14.84 7.53
C SER A 2 6.72 -14.20 7.39
N TYR A 3 6.60 -12.95 7.82
CA TYR A 3 5.38 -12.16 7.59
C TYR A 3 5.08 -12.09 6.09
N ARG A 4 3.82 -12.36 5.70
CA ARG A 4 3.35 -12.31 4.31
C ARG A 4 2.11 -11.43 4.28
N PRO A 5 2.23 -10.15 3.86
CA PRO A 5 1.07 -9.28 3.79
C PRO A 5 0.08 -9.83 2.75
N LYS A 6 -1.21 -9.78 3.05
CA LYS A 6 -2.28 -10.11 2.10
C LYS A 6 -3.24 -8.95 1.99
N ILE A 7 -3.40 -8.42 0.79
CA ILE A 7 -4.32 -7.32 0.51
C ILE A 7 -5.76 -7.84 0.61
N ALA A 8 -6.56 -7.20 1.47
CA ALA A 8 -7.97 -7.52 1.64
C ALA A 8 -8.87 -6.48 0.98
N ASN A 9 -8.49 -5.20 1.04
CA ASN A 9 -9.24 -4.11 0.41
C ASN A 9 -8.31 -2.96 0.03
N VAL A 10 -8.67 -2.20 -1.00
CA VAL A 10 -7.96 -1.01 -1.46
C VAL A 10 -8.96 0.11 -1.67
N THR A 11 -8.63 1.31 -1.19
CA THR A 11 -9.50 2.48 -1.29
C THR A 11 -8.69 3.69 -1.74
N LYS A 12 -9.22 4.45 -2.69
CA LYS A 12 -8.62 5.72 -3.13
C LYS A 12 -8.72 6.72 -1.98
N ALA A 13 -7.57 7.23 -1.54
CA ALA A 13 -7.51 8.24 -0.51
C ALA A 13 -7.47 9.65 -1.11
N GLY A 14 -6.73 9.79 -2.20
CA GLY A 14 -6.63 11.03 -2.96
C GLY A 14 -5.96 10.80 -4.31
N SER A 15 -6.18 11.71 -5.24
CA SER A 15 -5.40 11.77 -6.48
C SER A 15 -5.09 13.22 -6.79
N ASN A 16 -3.92 13.42 -7.39
CA ASN A 16 -3.53 14.63 -8.07
C ASN A 16 -3.30 14.28 -9.54
N ASP A 17 -4.37 14.31 -10.31
CA ASP A 17 -4.38 13.93 -11.72
C ASP A 17 -3.51 14.84 -12.59
N LYS A 18 -3.19 16.06 -12.15
CA LYS A 18 -2.26 16.96 -12.85
C LYS A 18 -0.81 16.48 -12.82
N GLU A 19 -0.41 15.85 -11.72
CA GLU A 19 0.95 15.31 -11.54
C GLU A 19 0.98 13.79 -11.71
N GLY A 20 -0.17 13.14 -11.88
CA GLY A 20 -0.30 11.67 -11.96
C GLY A 20 -0.06 10.96 -10.64
N LEU A 21 -0.11 11.66 -9.52
CA LEU A 21 0.12 11.10 -8.19
C LEU A 21 -1.19 10.57 -7.60
N TYR A 22 -1.18 9.32 -7.17
CA TYR A 22 -2.33 8.66 -6.55
C TYR A 22 -1.95 8.15 -5.17
N GLU A 23 -2.84 8.37 -4.20
CA GLU A 23 -2.73 7.83 -2.85
C GLU A 23 -3.84 6.80 -2.64
N PHE A 24 -3.44 5.59 -2.24
CA PHE A 24 -4.37 4.52 -1.89
C PHE A 24 -4.14 4.05 -0.46
N ILE A 25 -5.24 3.77 0.25
CA ILE A 25 -5.23 3.07 1.54
C ILE A 25 -5.49 1.60 1.26
N VAL A 26 -4.50 0.77 1.57
CA VAL A 26 -4.55 -0.68 1.48
C VAL A 26 -4.84 -1.23 2.87
N SER A 27 -5.93 -1.96 3.01
CA SER A 27 -6.27 -2.71 4.22
C SER A 27 -5.87 -4.17 4.04
N LEU A 28 -5.07 -4.68 4.96
CA LEU A 28 -4.58 -6.06 4.96
C LEU A 28 -5.51 -6.99 5.75
N ALA A 29 -5.40 -8.29 5.46
CA ALA A 29 -6.19 -9.32 6.12
C ALA A 29 -5.94 -9.42 7.64
N ASP A 30 -4.77 -8.99 8.13
CA ASP A 30 -4.42 -8.92 9.55
C ASP A 30 -4.94 -7.65 10.26
N GLY A 31 -5.67 -6.79 9.55
CA GLY A 31 -6.21 -5.53 10.08
C GLY A 31 -5.24 -4.35 10.02
N THR A 32 -3.98 -4.57 9.63
CA THR A 32 -3.04 -3.49 9.35
C THR A 32 -3.51 -2.67 8.15
N GLN A 33 -3.45 -1.35 8.28
CA GLN A 33 -3.67 -0.44 7.15
C GLN A 33 -2.34 0.16 6.71
N CYS A 34 -2.11 0.17 5.41
CA CYS A 34 -0.98 0.80 4.75
C CYS A 34 -1.48 1.87 3.79
N ARG A 35 -0.66 2.88 3.57
CA ARG A 35 -0.83 3.90 2.56
C ARG A 35 0.24 3.69 1.51
N VAL A 36 -0.18 3.58 0.26
CA VAL A 36 0.70 3.43 -0.89
C VAL A 36 0.53 4.62 -1.80
N PHE A 37 1.66 5.12 -2.28
CA PHE A 37 1.72 6.21 -3.23
C PHE A 37 2.13 5.63 -4.57
N TYR A 38 1.41 6.03 -5.61
CA TYR A 38 1.66 5.63 -6.98
C TYR A 38 1.83 6.86 -7.84
N ASN A 39 2.68 6.73 -8.85
CA ASN A 39 2.72 7.61 -9.99
C ASN A 39 2.16 6.86 -11.21
N ARG A 40 1.34 7.52 -12.02
CA ARG A 40 0.72 6.96 -13.23
C ARG A 40 1.50 7.28 -14.51
N PHE A 41 2.45 8.22 -14.48
CA PHE A 41 3.24 8.60 -15.66
C PHE A 41 4.69 8.14 -15.53
N PRO A 42 5.24 7.34 -16.47
CA PRO A 42 4.63 6.78 -17.69
C PRO A 42 3.79 5.50 -17.49
N ASP A 43 3.98 4.78 -16.38
CA ASP A 43 3.25 3.57 -15.99
C ASP A 43 2.97 3.60 -14.48
N TRP A 44 2.08 2.72 -13.98
CA TRP A 44 1.81 2.59 -12.54
C TRP A 44 3.07 2.13 -11.78
N GLU A 45 3.74 3.08 -11.14
CA GLU A 45 4.93 2.84 -10.32
C GLU A 45 4.67 3.23 -8.86
N MET A 46 4.92 2.30 -7.93
CA MET A 46 4.81 2.60 -6.50
C MET A 46 6.02 3.42 -6.05
N THR A 47 5.76 4.65 -5.57
CA THR A 47 6.81 5.57 -5.12
C THR A 47 7.12 5.43 -3.64
N ALA A 48 6.12 5.12 -2.82
CA ALA A 48 6.30 4.95 -1.38
C ALA A 48 5.22 4.05 -0.76
N LEU A 49 5.61 3.35 0.30
CA LEU A 49 4.73 2.55 1.13
C LEU A 49 4.94 2.88 2.61
N THR A 50 3.86 3.22 3.31
CA THR A 50 3.90 3.59 4.72
C THR A 50 2.76 2.93 5.49
N ARG A 51 3.06 2.39 6.67
CA ARG A 51 2.04 1.84 7.56
C ARG A 51 1.28 2.97 8.27
N LEU A 52 -0.04 2.89 8.30
CA LEU A 52 -0.87 3.75 9.15
C LEU A 52 -0.80 3.20 10.58
N GLY A 53 -0.27 3.98 11.51
CA GLY A 53 0.05 3.59 12.89
C GLY A 53 -1.14 3.28 13.80
N LYS A 54 -2.22 2.65 13.29
CA LYS A 54 -3.44 2.33 14.05
C LYS A 54 -3.34 1.04 14.88
N VAL A 55 -2.43 0.15 14.52
CA VAL A 55 -2.16 -1.14 15.19
C VAL A 55 -0.65 -1.28 15.41
N PRO A 56 -0.15 -2.17 16.29
CA PRO A 56 1.29 -2.45 16.35
C PRO A 56 1.78 -3.06 15.04
N CYS A 57 3.03 -2.82 14.65
CA CYS A 57 3.58 -3.38 13.42
C CYS A 57 3.63 -4.92 13.49
N PRO A 58 3.06 -5.67 12.53
CA PRO A 58 3.05 -7.15 12.59
C PRO A 58 4.42 -7.80 12.36
N VAL A 59 5.44 -7.01 11.99
CA VAL A 59 6.82 -7.49 11.76
C VAL A 59 7.69 -7.33 13.01
N CYS A 60 7.58 -6.17 13.67
CA CYS A 60 8.47 -5.82 14.79
C CYS A 60 7.73 -5.55 16.11
N HIS A 61 6.40 -5.64 16.11
CA HIS A 61 5.49 -5.46 17.25
C HIS A 61 5.65 -4.12 18.00
N LYS A 62 6.22 -3.13 17.32
CA LYS A 62 6.42 -1.79 17.85
C LYS A 62 5.25 -0.90 17.49
N ASP A 63 4.84 -0.10 18.46
CA ASP A 63 3.72 0.85 18.35
C ASP A 63 4.13 2.22 17.78
N PHE A 64 5.35 2.33 17.24
CA PHE A 64 5.86 3.56 16.63
C PHE A 64 6.03 3.43 15.11
N ILE A 65 6.32 4.57 14.46
CA ILE A 65 6.57 4.66 13.02
C ILE A 65 7.83 3.85 12.68
N CYS A 66 7.65 2.75 11.97
CA CYS A 66 8.75 1.89 11.54
C CYS A 66 8.70 1.65 10.03
N LYS A 67 9.86 1.33 9.47
CA LYS A 67 10.10 1.09 8.05
C LYS A 67 9.97 -0.38 7.63
N CYS A 68 9.43 -1.23 8.51
CA CYS A 68 9.39 -2.67 8.27
C CYS A 68 8.57 -3.04 7.03
N MET A 69 7.53 -2.26 6.72
CA MET A 69 6.66 -2.52 5.59
C MET A 69 7.29 -2.19 4.22
N GLU A 70 8.26 -1.28 4.16
CA GLU A 70 8.97 -0.94 2.92
C GLU A 70 9.68 -2.15 2.30
N LYS A 71 10.09 -3.13 3.14
CA LYS A 71 10.69 -4.39 2.66
C LYS A 71 9.74 -5.27 1.86
N PHE A 72 8.44 -5.05 1.97
CA PHE A 72 7.40 -5.80 1.27
C PHE A 72 6.83 -5.02 0.08
N GLN A 73 7.45 -3.90 -0.32
CA GLN A 73 6.97 -3.05 -1.40
C GLN A 73 6.73 -3.84 -2.70
N ASP A 74 7.64 -4.75 -3.05
CA ASP A 74 7.53 -5.62 -4.23
C ASP A 74 6.30 -6.56 -4.14
N ASP A 75 6.06 -7.14 -2.96
CA ASP A 75 4.93 -8.06 -2.73
C ASP A 75 3.58 -7.31 -2.79
N PHE A 76 3.53 -6.07 -2.27
CA PHE A 76 2.37 -5.20 -2.41
C PHE A 76 2.14 -4.77 -3.85
N ASP A 77 3.19 -4.32 -4.56
CA ASP A 77 3.07 -3.89 -5.95
C ASP A 77 2.58 -5.03 -6.84
N ARG A 78 3.12 -6.25 -6.62
CA ARG A 78 2.67 -7.45 -7.33
C ARG A 78 1.20 -7.74 -7.06
N GLN A 79 0.76 -7.80 -5.79
CA GLN A 79 -0.64 -8.06 -5.46
C GLN A 79 -1.59 -6.98 -6.00
N LEU A 80 -1.19 -5.70 -5.98
CA LEU A 80 -1.98 -4.59 -6.50
C LEU A 80 -2.17 -4.66 -8.01
N LYS A 81 -1.11 -5.01 -8.75
CA LYS A 81 -1.12 -5.18 -10.20
C LYS A 81 -1.85 -6.47 -10.62
N GLU A 82 -1.55 -7.61 -10.00
CA GLU A 82 -2.17 -8.91 -10.31
C GLU A 82 -3.69 -8.91 -10.13
N GLN A 83 -4.19 -8.20 -9.12
CA GLN A 83 -5.63 -8.13 -8.82
C GLN A 83 -6.33 -6.91 -9.46
N GLU A 84 -5.59 -6.14 -10.27
CA GLU A 84 -6.04 -4.92 -10.96
C GLU A 84 -6.71 -3.91 -10.02
N TRP A 85 -6.26 -3.84 -8.76
CA TRP A 85 -6.83 -2.94 -7.77
C TRP A 85 -6.70 -1.47 -8.17
N LEU A 86 -5.56 -1.11 -8.78
CA LEU A 86 -5.27 0.26 -9.20
C LEU A 86 -6.29 0.75 -10.24
N SER A 87 -6.59 -0.08 -11.25
CA SER A 87 -7.57 0.26 -12.29
C SER A 87 -8.98 0.38 -11.72
N LYS A 88 -9.41 -0.61 -10.92
CA LYS A 88 -10.76 -0.66 -10.31
C LYS A 88 -11.09 0.51 -9.40
N VAL A 89 -10.07 1.08 -8.77
CA VAL A 89 -10.21 2.12 -7.73
C VAL A 89 -9.85 3.51 -8.30
N ALA A 90 -9.24 3.57 -9.49
CA ALA A 90 -8.93 4.82 -10.18
C ALA A 90 -10.06 5.30 -11.11
N GLU A 91 -10.96 4.43 -11.56
CA GLU A 91 -12.26 4.77 -12.19
C GLU A 91 -13.24 5.41 -11.18
#